data_AF-A0A9Q1L354-F1
#
_entry.id   AF-A0A9Q1L354-F1
#
_cell.length_a   1.000
_cell.length_b   1.000
_cell.length_c   1.000
_cell.angle_alpha   90.00
_cell.angle_beta   90.00
_cell.angle_gamma   90.00
#
_symmetry.space_group_name_H-M   'P 1'
#
loop_
_entity.id
_entity.type
_entity.pdbx_description
1 polymer ?
#
loop_
_entity_poly.entity_id
_entity_poly.type
_entity_poly.pdbx_seq_one_letter_code
_entity_poly.pdbx_strand_id
1 'polypeptide(L)'
;MEGTVFAPALEGIKHVKSEKGVMLTKPFLDACKHILPVIEKFGAAMALVKSDIGGNITRLENKYLSNPTKYTNLYSMVQEEVEAKTAKGSSSCTNGLLWLTRAMDFLVELFRNLLEHGDWAIFSVAMKLAPDRKKFMDVISGTGDINSDIEQFCTTFSPLLEENHKLLASVGMDELKAS
;
A
#
# COMPACT_ATOMS: atom_id res chain seq x y z
N MET A 1 18.70 -13.57 -0.70
CA MET A 1 18.15 -12.34 -0.09
C MET A 1 18.23 -12.57 1.39
N GLU A 2 19.11 -11.85 2.09
CA GLU A 2 19.16 -11.91 3.55
C GLU A 2 17.91 -11.21 4.10
N GLY A 3 17.27 -11.83 5.09
CA GLY A 3 16.06 -11.28 5.73
C GLY A 3 14.76 -11.81 5.15
N THR A 4 13.65 -11.18 5.54
CA THR A 4 12.30 -11.57 5.14
C THR A 4 11.92 -10.93 3.80
N VAL A 5 10.79 -11.35 3.23
CA VAL A 5 10.22 -10.69 2.04
C VAL A 5 9.78 -9.23 2.30
N PHE A 6 9.65 -8.81 3.57
CA PHE A 6 9.28 -7.44 3.96
C PHE A 6 10.47 -6.49 3.97
N ALA A 7 11.71 -7.00 4.01
CA ALA A 7 12.90 -6.18 4.15
C ALA A 7 13.01 -5.02 3.13
N PRO A 8 12.69 -5.19 1.83
CA PRO A 8 12.70 -4.08 0.88
C PRO A 8 11.66 -3.00 1.20
N ALA A 9 10.47 -3.39 1.69
CA ALA A 9 9.43 -2.45 2.07
C ALA A 9 9.84 -1.67 3.33
N LEU A 10 10.37 -2.36 4.35
CA LEU A 10 10.88 -1.75 5.58
C LEU A 10 12.02 -0.76 5.30
N GLU A 11 12.93 -1.09 4.40
CA GLU A 11 13.98 -0.16 4.00
C GLU A 11 13.40 1.04 3.25
N GLY A 12 12.48 0.81 2.31
CA GLY A 12 11.84 1.88 1.54
C GLY A 12 11.09 2.89 2.41
N ILE A 13 10.41 2.43 3.47
CA ILE A 13 9.63 3.27 4.39
C ILE A 13 10.49 4.37 5.04
N LYS A 14 11.76 4.08 5.35
CA LYS A 14 12.69 5.05 5.97
C LYS A 14 12.90 6.31 5.13
N HIS A 15 12.70 6.20 3.81
CA HIS A 15 12.92 7.28 2.85
C HIS A 15 11.63 7.95 2.38
N VAL A 16 10.46 7.53 2.90
CA VAL A 16 9.15 8.10 2.50
C VAL A 16 9.03 9.56 2.87
N LYS A 17 9.68 9.96 3.97
CA LYS A 17 9.63 11.32 4.50
C LYS A 17 10.93 12.05 4.20
N SER A 18 10.80 13.29 3.72
CA SER A 18 11.90 14.26 3.74
C SER A 18 12.33 14.60 5.17
N GLU A 19 13.47 15.27 5.33
CA GLU A 19 13.96 15.79 6.62
C GLU A 19 12.95 16.71 7.32
N LYS A 20 12.04 17.35 6.56
CA LYS A 20 10.98 18.22 7.09
C LYS A 20 9.68 17.48 7.41
N GLY A 21 9.66 16.15 7.32
CA GLY A 21 8.46 15.32 7.57
C GLY A 21 7.44 15.32 6.44
N VAL A 22 7.74 15.91 5.27
CA VAL A 22 6.85 15.89 4.10
C VAL A 22 6.94 14.54 3.39
N MET A 23 5.78 13.95 3.07
CA MET A 23 5.70 12.70 2.31
C MET A 23 6.07 12.93 0.84
N LEU A 24 7.06 12.17 0.37
CA LEU A 24 7.56 12.22 -0.99
C LEU A 24 6.84 11.18 -1.85
N THR A 25 6.36 11.57 -3.03
CA THR A 25 5.56 10.73 -3.91
C THR A 25 6.30 9.46 -4.31
N LYS A 26 7.51 9.59 -4.88
CA LYS A 26 8.24 8.46 -5.42
C LYS A 26 8.63 7.44 -4.34
N PRO A 27 9.24 7.84 -3.20
CA PRO A 27 9.47 6.94 -2.08
C PRO A 27 8.21 6.23 -1.54
N PHE A 28 7.08 6.94 -1.42
CA PHE A 28 5.82 6.33 -0.99
C PHE A 28 5.33 5.24 -1.97
N LEU A 29 5.35 5.54 -3.27
CA LEU A 29 4.94 4.58 -4.31
C LEU A 29 5.89 3.38 -4.38
N ASP A 30 7.19 3.59 -4.17
CA ASP A 30 8.18 2.51 -4.11
C ASP A 30 7.94 1.61 -2.90
N ALA A 31 7.66 2.17 -1.72
CA ALA A 31 7.29 1.39 -0.54
C ALA A 31 6.02 0.56 -0.78
N CYS A 32 4.99 1.14 -1.42
CA CYS A 32 3.80 0.39 -1.86
C CYS A 32 4.16 -0.74 -2.85
N LYS A 33 5.07 -0.49 -3.79
CA LYS A 33 5.49 -1.49 -4.80
C LYS A 33 6.29 -2.64 -4.17
N HIS A 34 7.11 -2.35 -3.16
CA HIS A 34 7.91 -3.35 -2.45
C HIS A 34 7.06 -4.37 -1.67
N ILE A 35 5.78 -4.11 -1.41
CA ILE A 35 4.89 -5.08 -0.77
C ILE A 35 4.33 -6.13 -1.76
N LEU A 36 4.32 -5.83 -3.07
CA LEU A 36 3.72 -6.70 -4.08
C LEU A 36 4.28 -8.14 -4.06
N PRO A 37 5.60 -8.37 -3.87
CA PRO A 37 6.15 -9.73 -3.74
C PRO A 37 5.59 -10.52 -2.55
N VAL A 38 5.14 -9.85 -1.48
CA VAL A 38 4.45 -10.50 -0.34
C VAL A 38 3.06 -10.96 -0.77
N ILE A 39 2.32 -10.08 -1.46
CA ILE A 39 0.98 -10.38 -1.97
C ILE A 39 1.00 -11.56 -2.96
N GLU A 40 2.04 -11.64 -3.80
CA GLU A 40 2.24 -12.75 -4.73
C GLU A 40 2.29 -14.12 -4.03
N LYS A 41 2.77 -14.19 -2.78
CA LYS A 41 2.83 -15.45 -2.02
C LYS A 41 1.46 -15.97 -1.61
N PHE A 42 0.42 -15.13 -1.60
CA PHE A 42 -0.97 -15.57 -1.39
C PHE A 42 -1.58 -16.21 -2.66
N GLY A 43 -0.90 -16.16 -3.80
CA GLY A 43 -1.34 -16.79 -5.04
C GLY A 43 -2.63 -16.19 -5.61
N ALA A 44 -3.47 -17.05 -6.20
CA ALA A 44 -4.67 -16.63 -6.92
C ALA A 44 -5.69 -15.87 -6.04
N ALA A 45 -5.70 -16.12 -4.73
CA ALA A 45 -6.62 -15.48 -3.79
C ALA A 45 -6.42 -13.95 -3.72
N MET A 46 -5.21 -13.45 -3.97
CA MET A 46 -4.89 -12.02 -3.92
C MET A 46 -4.60 -11.41 -5.30
N ALA A 47 -4.92 -12.11 -6.39
CA ALA A 47 -4.64 -11.63 -7.75
C ALA A 47 -5.33 -10.29 -8.07
N LEU A 48 -6.60 -10.15 -7.66
CA LEU A 48 -7.37 -8.90 -7.86
C LEU A 48 -6.79 -7.75 -7.03
N VAL A 49 -6.44 -8.00 -5.76
CA VAL A 49 -5.82 -7.02 -4.86
C VAL A 49 -4.48 -6.54 -5.43
N LYS A 50 -3.62 -7.47 -5.86
CA LYS A 50 -2.34 -7.16 -6.51
C LYS A 50 -2.54 -6.29 -7.76
N SER A 51 -3.50 -6.65 -8.61
CA SER A 51 -3.79 -5.92 -9.85
C SER A 51 -4.27 -4.50 -9.56
N ASP A 52 -5.16 -4.32 -8.58
CA ASP A 52 -5.67 -3.01 -8.19
C ASP A 52 -4.53 -2.10 -7.67
N ILE A 53 -3.73 -2.60 -6.72
CA ILE A 53 -2.58 -1.86 -6.16
C ILE A 53 -1.60 -1.49 -7.28
N GLY A 54 -1.21 -2.45 -8.12
CA GLY A 54 -0.27 -2.22 -9.21
C GLY A 54 -0.78 -1.20 -10.24
N GLY A 55 -2.07 -1.24 -10.57
CA GLY A 55 -2.71 -0.27 -11.46
C GLY A 55 -2.71 1.14 -10.89
N ASN A 56 -3.07 1.30 -9.61
CA ASN A 56 -3.07 2.60 -8.94
C ASN A 56 -1.66 3.18 -8.77
N ILE A 57 -0.67 2.35 -8.42
CA ILE A 57 0.75 2.77 -8.40
C ILE A 57 1.18 3.28 -9.77
N THR A 58 0.93 2.51 -10.84
CA THR A 58 1.33 2.87 -12.21
C THR A 58 0.72 4.22 -12.62
N ARG A 59 -0.55 4.46 -12.26
CA ARG A 59 -1.23 5.72 -12.53
C ARG A 59 -0.54 6.91 -11.87
N LEU A 60 -0.25 6.81 -10.57
CA LEU A 60 0.42 7.85 -9.79
C LEU A 60 1.87 8.06 -10.28
N GLU A 61 2.59 6.98 -10.60
CA GLU A 61 3.95 7.05 -11.17
C GLU A 61 3.96 7.78 -12.52
N ASN A 62 3.01 7.48 -13.41
CA ASN A 62 2.90 8.17 -14.71
C ASN A 62 2.69 9.68 -14.53
N LYS A 63 1.85 10.10 -13.57
CA LYS A 63 1.68 11.51 -13.25
C LYS A 63 2.96 12.11 -12.70
N TYR A 64 3.63 11.43 -11.76
CA TYR A 64 4.91 11.87 -11.21
C TYR A 64 5.95 12.10 -12.32
N LEU A 65 6.10 11.14 -13.23
CA LEU A 65 7.06 11.20 -14.33
C LEU A 65 6.78 12.34 -15.33
N SER A 66 5.52 12.80 -15.43
CA SER A 66 5.20 13.94 -16.30
C SER A 66 5.81 15.26 -15.81
N ASN A 67 6.03 15.42 -14.50
CA ASN A 67 6.77 16.55 -13.93
C ASN A 67 7.22 16.24 -12.48
N PRO A 68 8.38 15.59 -12.29
CA PRO A 68 8.86 15.16 -10.96
C PRO A 68 9.02 16.31 -9.95
N THR A 69 9.44 17.48 -10.43
CA THR A 69 9.61 18.69 -9.61
C THR A 69 8.27 19.21 -9.10
N LYS A 70 7.23 19.21 -9.94
CA LYS A 70 5.89 19.64 -9.55
C LYS A 70 5.22 18.62 -8.64
N TYR A 71 5.38 17.34 -8.93
CA TYR A 71 4.70 16.25 -8.22
C TYR A 71 5.58 15.54 -7.19
N THR A 72 6.53 16.27 -6.60
CA THR A 72 7.42 15.75 -5.55
C THR A 72 6.63 15.24 -4.33
N ASN A 73 5.46 15.81 -4.05
CA ASN A 73 4.54 15.36 -3.00
C ASN A 73 3.17 14.99 -3.60
N LEU A 74 2.45 14.09 -2.94
CA LEU A 74 1.12 13.62 -3.38
C LEU A 74 0.08 14.74 -3.39
N TYR A 75 0.21 15.68 -2.45
CA TYR A 75 -0.68 16.82 -2.30
C TYR A 75 -0.78 17.64 -3.60
N SER A 76 0.32 17.90 -4.30
CA SER A 76 0.29 18.70 -5.53
C SER A 76 -0.44 18.01 -6.69
N MET A 77 -0.46 16.67 -6.75
CA MET A 77 -1.29 15.94 -7.72
C MET A 77 -2.78 16.09 -7.41
N VAL A 78 -3.14 15.93 -6.14
CA VAL A 78 -4.54 16.02 -5.67
C VAL A 78 -5.07 17.45 -5.84
N GLN A 79 -4.29 18.44 -5.41
CA GLN A 79 -4.61 19.87 -5.51
C GLN A 79 -4.95 20.25 -6.96
N GLU A 80 -4.10 19.87 -7.91
CA GLU A 80 -4.33 20.19 -9.33
C GLU A 80 -5.64 19.60 -9.86
N GLU A 81 -5.93 18.33 -9.55
CA GLU A 81 -7.15 17.69 -10.04
C GLU A 81 -8.41 18.22 -9.35
N VAL A 82 -8.31 18.66 -8.10
CA VAL A 82 -9.40 19.33 -7.38
C VAL A 82 -9.69 20.69 -8.01
N GLU A 83 -8.67 21.51 -8.26
CA GLU A 83 -8.80 22.82 -8.92
C GLU A 83 -9.35 22.69 -10.35
N ALA A 84 -8.90 21.68 -11.08
CA ALA A 84 -9.39 21.37 -12.43
C ALA A 84 -10.77 20.67 -12.44
N LYS A 85 -11.34 20.33 -11.28
CA LYS A 85 -12.60 19.57 -11.12
C LYS A 85 -12.57 18.20 -11.81
N THR A 86 -11.40 17.59 -11.93
CA THR A 86 -11.19 16.26 -12.53
C THR A 86 -10.94 15.17 -11.49
N ALA A 87 -10.77 15.52 -10.21
CA ALA A 87 -10.44 14.59 -9.13
C ALA A 87 -11.38 13.38 -8.99
N LYS A 88 -12.67 13.52 -9.33
CA LYS A 88 -13.66 12.43 -9.25
C LYS A 88 -13.66 11.49 -10.46
N GLY A 89 -12.86 11.76 -11.48
CA GLY A 89 -12.77 10.90 -12.66
C GLY A 89 -12.21 9.52 -12.31
N SER A 90 -12.74 8.46 -12.92
CA SER A 90 -12.30 7.08 -12.66
C SER A 90 -10.81 6.87 -12.97
N SER A 91 -10.25 7.65 -13.89
CA SER A 91 -8.82 7.66 -14.28
C SER A 91 -7.97 8.71 -13.56
N SER A 92 -8.53 9.49 -12.63
CA SER A 92 -7.79 10.52 -11.90
C SER A 92 -6.75 9.92 -10.95
N CYS A 93 -5.70 10.68 -10.66
CA CYS A 93 -4.67 10.32 -9.67
C CYS A 93 -5.23 10.39 -8.25
N THR A 94 -6.16 11.29 -7.98
CA THR A 94 -6.84 11.43 -6.69
C THR A 94 -7.66 10.18 -6.38
N ASN A 95 -8.42 9.69 -7.35
CA ASN A 95 -9.13 8.41 -7.22
C ASN A 95 -8.14 7.25 -7.07
N GLY A 96 -7.04 7.27 -7.85
CA GLY A 96 -5.96 6.27 -7.71
C GLY A 96 -5.33 6.25 -6.32
N LEU A 97 -5.07 7.41 -5.72
CA LEU A 97 -4.52 7.53 -4.36
C LEU A 97 -5.50 7.01 -3.31
N LEU A 98 -6.80 7.29 -3.45
CA LEU A 98 -7.82 6.75 -2.56
C LEU A 98 -7.84 5.23 -2.58
N TRP A 99 -7.89 4.61 -3.76
CA TRP A 99 -7.93 3.15 -3.89
C TRP A 99 -6.63 2.50 -3.43
N LEU A 100 -5.48 3.10 -3.76
CA LEU A 100 -4.20 2.65 -3.24
C LEU A 100 -4.17 2.70 -1.70
N THR A 101 -4.63 3.80 -1.09
CA THR A 101 -4.66 3.95 0.37
C THR A 101 -5.55 2.88 1.01
N ARG A 102 -6.77 2.69 0.51
CA ARG A 102 -7.71 1.67 1.01
C ARG A 102 -7.19 0.24 0.83
N ALA A 103 -6.55 -0.06 -0.31
CA ALA A 103 -5.95 -1.36 -0.54
C ALA A 103 -4.77 -1.63 0.42
N MET A 104 -3.97 -0.60 0.71
CA MET A 104 -2.89 -0.70 1.68
C MET A 104 -3.40 -0.80 3.12
N ASP A 105 -4.51 -0.13 3.50
CA ASP A 105 -5.17 -0.34 4.80
C ASP A 105 -5.59 -1.80 4.97
N PHE A 106 -6.21 -2.36 3.94
CA PHE A 106 -6.59 -3.78 3.93
C PHE A 106 -5.37 -4.69 4.13
N LEU A 107 -4.22 -4.40 3.50
CA LEU A 107 -3.01 -5.20 3.70
C LEU A 107 -2.43 -5.06 5.11
N VAL A 108 -2.38 -3.85 5.67
CA VAL A 108 -1.94 -3.63 7.06
C VAL A 108 -2.80 -4.45 8.01
N GLU A 109 -4.11 -4.43 7.83
CA GLU A 109 -5.04 -5.18 8.68
C GLU A 109 -4.93 -6.69 8.45
N LEU A 110 -4.80 -7.14 7.20
CA LEU A 110 -4.51 -8.53 6.86
C LEU A 110 -3.26 -9.04 7.59
N PHE A 111 -2.20 -8.24 7.61
CA PHE A 111 -0.95 -8.61 8.26
C PHE A 111 -1.03 -8.59 9.79
N ARG A 112 -1.76 -7.66 10.41
CA ARG A 112 -2.06 -7.71 11.85
C ARG A 112 -2.82 -8.98 12.21
N ASN A 113 -3.87 -9.30 11.45
CA ASN A 113 -4.64 -10.53 11.64
C ASN A 113 -3.77 -11.79 11.49
N LEU A 114 -2.75 -11.77 10.62
CA LEU A 114 -1.80 -12.87 10.46
C LEU A 114 -0.94 -13.11 11.72
N LEU A 115 -0.61 -12.04 12.46
CA LEU A 115 0.11 -12.11 13.73
C LEU A 115 -0.80 -12.56 14.87
N GLU A 116 -1.99 -11.98 14.97
CA GLU A 116 -2.91 -12.18 16.11
C GLU A 116 -3.60 -13.55 16.08
N HIS A 117 -3.91 -14.06 14.88
CA HIS A 117 -4.67 -15.29 14.72
C HIS A 117 -3.79 -16.43 14.19
N GLY A 118 -3.40 -17.32 15.11
CA GLY A 118 -2.69 -18.56 14.80
C GLY A 118 -3.51 -19.52 13.91
N ASP A 119 -4.84 -19.46 14.00
CA ASP A 119 -5.77 -20.19 13.14
C ASP A 119 -6.36 -19.28 12.06
N TRP A 120 -6.12 -19.62 10.79
CA TRP A 120 -6.66 -18.91 9.61
C TRP A 120 -8.18 -19.09 9.42
N ALA A 121 -8.91 -19.56 10.43
CA ALA A 121 -10.32 -19.93 10.30
C ALA A 121 -11.23 -18.74 9.95
N ILE A 122 -10.90 -17.51 10.37
CA ILE A 122 -11.60 -16.28 9.95
C ILE A 122 -11.42 -15.95 8.46
N PHE A 123 -10.40 -16.51 7.80
CA PHE A 123 -10.18 -16.41 6.37
C PHE A 123 -10.88 -17.53 5.58
N SER A 124 -11.48 -18.53 6.22
CA SER A 124 -11.96 -19.78 5.59
C SER A 124 -13.02 -19.61 4.49
N VAL A 125 -13.81 -18.53 4.51
CA VAL A 125 -14.84 -18.27 3.48
C VAL A 125 -14.24 -17.61 2.24
N ALA A 126 -13.30 -16.68 2.40
CA ALA A 126 -12.61 -16.00 1.29
C ALA A 126 -11.40 -16.81 0.77
N MET A 127 -10.86 -17.71 1.59
CA MET A 127 -9.60 -18.41 1.35
C MET A 127 -9.72 -19.93 1.35
N LYS A 128 -10.72 -20.48 0.66
CA LYS A 128 -10.64 -21.89 0.19
C LYS A 128 -9.41 -22.17 -0.71
N LEU A 129 -8.70 -21.11 -1.11
CA LEU A 129 -7.51 -21.11 -1.96
C LEU A 129 -6.24 -20.62 -1.23
N ALA A 130 -6.29 -20.40 0.10
CA ALA A 130 -5.09 -20.06 0.87
C ALA A 130 -4.05 -21.17 0.82
N PRO A 131 -2.75 -20.85 0.68
CA PRO A 131 -1.70 -21.81 1.04
C PRO A 131 -1.84 -22.23 2.50
N ASP A 132 -1.35 -23.41 2.87
CA ASP A 132 -1.23 -23.80 4.28
C ASP A 132 -0.48 -22.70 5.07
N ARG A 133 -1.02 -22.26 6.22
CA ARG A 133 -0.47 -21.15 7.01
C ARG A 133 1.02 -21.32 7.27
N LYS A 134 1.42 -22.52 7.72
CA LYS A 134 2.80 -22.79 8.07
C LYS A 134 3.69 -22.67 6.84
N LYS A 135 3.29 -23.29 5.73
CA LYS A 135 4.02 -23.15 4.45
C LYS A 135 4.10 -21.70 3.98
N PHE A 136 3.02 -20.93 4.12
CA PHE A 136 3.03 -19.52 3.76
C PHE A 136 4.03 -18.73 4.61
N MET A 137 3.95 -18.86 5.94
CA MET A 137 4.87 -18.20 6.86
C MET A 137 6.32 -18.59 6.57
N ASP A 138 6.61 -19.87 6.34
CA ASP A 138 7.96 -20.34 5.98
C ASP A 138 8.48 -19.68 4.69
N VAL A 139 7.60 -19.49 3.69
CA VAL A 139 7.96 -18.84 2.42
C VAL A 139 8.26 -17.35 2.57
N ILE A 140 7.49 -16.63 3.39
CA ILE A 140 7.69 -15.18 3.58
C ILE A 140 8.81 -14.86 4.58
N SER A 141 9.13 -15.78 5.50
CA SER A 141 10.15 -15.58 6.53
C SER A 141 11.57 -15.55 5.97
N GLY A 142 11.87 -16.36 4.94
CA GLY A 142 13.23 -16.48 4.45
C GLY A 142 14.19 -16.89 5.58
N THR A 143 15.16 -16.04 5.89
CA THR A 143 16.12 -16.25 7.01
C THR A 143 15.92 -15.27 8.18
N GLY A 144 14.87 -14.45 8.16
CA GLY A 144 14.63 -13.39 9.15
C GLY A 144 13.48 -13.67 10.11
N ASP A 145 13.24 -12.73 11.02
CA ASP A 145 12.09 -12.75 11.93
C ASP A 145 10.87 -12.11 11.27
N ILE A 146 10.01 -12.94 10.70
CA ILE A 146 8.82 -12.47 9.98
C ILE A 146 7.81 -11.76 10.87
N ASN A 147 7.70 -12.17 12.13
CA ASN A 147 6.68 -11.60 13.01
C ASN A 147 7.09 -10.17 13.38
N SER A 148 8.36 -9.98 13.72
CA SER A 148 8.95 -8.66 13.95
C SER A 148 8.83 -7.76 12.72
N ASP A 149 9.14 -8.28 11.53
CA ASP A 149 9.10 -7.48 10.30
C ASP A 149 7.67 -7.09 9.90
N ILE A 150 6.69 -7.98 10.09
CA ILE A 150 5.27 -7.66 9.89
C ILE A 150 4.83 -6.57 10.89
N GLU A 151 5.13 -6.75 12.18
CA GLU A 151 4.77 -5.78 13.22
C GLU A 151 5.38 -4.41 12.94
N GLN A 152 6.66 -4.38 12.55
CA GLN A 152 7.36 -3.16 12.18
C GLN A 152 6.72 -2.51 10.94
N PHE A 153 6.39 -3.29 9.91
CA PHE A 153 5.72 -2.78 8.72
C PHE A 153 4.37 -2.14 9.08
N CYS A 154 3.51 -2.86 9.79
CA CYS A 154 2.20 -2.35 10.20
C CYS A 154 2.31 -1.08 11.06
N THR A 155 3.27 -1.05 11.99
CA THR A 155 3.49 0.10 12.89
C THR A 155 4.01 1.33 12.14
N THR A 156 4.94 1.14 11.21
CA THR A 156 5.60 2.26 10.51
C THR A 156 4.84 2.73 9.26
N PHE A 157 4.06 1.86 8.62
CA PHE A 157 3.29 2.19 7.42
C PHE A 157 1.93 2.84 7.73
N SER A 158 1.28 2.46 8.84
CA SER A 158 -0.05 2.99 9.20
C SER A 158 -0.10 4.52 9.29
N PRO A 159 0.88 5.22 9.91
CA PRO A 159 0.87 6.68 9.97
C PRO A 159 0.94 7.35 8.58
N LEU A 160 1.59 6.71 7.60
CA LEU A 160 1.63 7.20 6.22
C LEU A 160 0.25 7.12 5.57
N LEU A 161 -0.50 6.05 5.83
CA LEU A 161 -1.87 5.91 5.35
C LEU A 161 -2.80 6.93 6.02
N GLU A 162 -2.64 7.16 7.32
CA GLU A 162 -3.42 8.17 8.04
C GLU A 162 -3.23 9.58 7.45
N GLU A 163 -2.02 9.92 7.02
CA GLU A 163 -1.77 11.18 6.31
C GLU A 163 -2.46 11.26 4.95
N ASN A 164 -2.49 10.17 4.19
CA ASN A 164 -3.24 10.13 2.92
C ASN A 164 -4.74 10.28 3.17
N HIS A 165 -5.28 9.65 4.21
CA HIS A 165 -6.68 9.83 4.61
C HIS A 165 -6.97 11.27 4.97
N LYS A 166 -6.13 11.91 5.79
CA LYS A 166 -6.25 13.33 6.15
C LYS A 166 -6.19 14.25 4.92
N LEU A 167 -5.28 13.96 4.00
CA LEU A 167 -5.18 14.67 2.73
C LEU A 167 -6.49 14.56 1.93
N LEU A 168 -6.98 13.35 1.69
CA LEU A 168 -8.19 13.11 0.89
C LEU A 168 -9.42 13.73 1.55
N ALA A 169 -9.56 13.60 2.87
CA ALA A 169 -10.65 14.21 3.63
C ALA A 169 -10.62 15.74 3.57
N SER A 170 -9.42 16.36 3.62
CA SER A 170 -9.27 17.82 3.54
C SER A 170 -9.80 18.44 2.24
N VAL A 171 -9.95 17.64 1.19
CA VAL A 171 -10.49 18.06 -0.11
C VAL A 171 -11.81 17.35 -0.48
N GLY A 172 -12.42 16.61 0.45
CA GLY A 172 -13.69 15.89 0.26
C GLY A 172 -13.62 14.76 -0.77
N MET A 173 -12.48 14.08 -0.88
CA MET A 173 -12.21 12.97 -1.82
C MET A 173 -12.07 11.60 -1.11
N ASP A 174 -12.39 11.53 0.18
CA ASP A 174 -12.36 10.35 1.04
C ASP A 174 -13.59 9.42 0.86
N GLU A 175 -14.72 9.97 0.43
CA GLU A 175 -16.01 9.27 0.29
C GLU A 175 -16.31 8.78 -1.14
N LEU A 176 -15.33 8.80 -2.06
CA LEU A 176 -15.56 8.30 -3.42
C LEU A 176 -15.85 6.78 -3.39
N LYS A 177 -16.90 6.38 -4.09
CA LYS A 177 -17.30 4.97 -4.26
C LYS A 177 -16.70 4.42 -5.55
N ALA A 178 -16.58 3.09 -5.60
CA ALA A 178 -16.20 2.41 -6.85
C ALA A 178 -17.24 2.76 -7.90
N SER A 179 -16.78 3.31 -9.03
CA SER A 179 -17.58 3.64 -10.21
C SER A 179 -17.85 2.41 -11.05
#